data_AF-A0A0S8J763-F1
#
_entry.id   AF-A0A0S8J763-F1
#
_cell.length_a   1.000
_cell.length_b   1.000
_cell.length_c   1.000
_cell.angle_alpha   90.00
_cell.angle_beta   90.00
_cell.angle_gamma   90.00
#
_symmetry.space_group_name_H-M   'P 1'
#
loop_
_entity.id
_entity.type
_entity.pdbx_description
1 polymer ?
#
loop_
_entity_poly.entity_id
_entity_poly.type
_entity_poly.pdbx_seq_one_letter_code
_entity_poly.pdbx_strand_id
1 'polypeptide(L)'
;LAIMIGVWGYALLDVVSRLKVLQQEDFQERKDELLKAAQVAWLKDENAEAERLLKEIIALDDRDVEAWVHLGKVLKSVGREEEARMSFRTALHLEGSKRWHWELKRELGLVEIKVPETESS
;
A
#
# COMPACT_ATOMS: atom_id res chain seq x y z
N LEU A 1 -2.42 30.16 39.01
CA LEU A 1 -3.15 28.88 38.86
C LEU A 1 -3.54 28.57 37.41
N ALA A 2 -3.95 29.54 36.59
CA ALA A 2 -4.28 29.32 35.17
C ALA A 2 -3.10 28.81 34.29
N ILE A 3 -1.86 29.21 34.58
CA ILE A 3 -0.67 28.83 33.79
C ILE A 3 -0.32 27.34 33.98
N MET A 4 -0.54 26.77 35.17
CA MET A 4 -0.20 25.37 35.43
C MET A 4 -1.10 24.39 34.66
N ILE A 5 -2.40 24.68 34.53
CA ILE A 5 -3.37 23.81 33.82
C ILE A 5 -2.97 23.64 32.34
N GLY A 6 -2.44 24.70 31.70
CA GLY A 6 -1.94 24.64 30.32
C GLY A 6 -0.67 23.81 30.17
N VAL A 7 0.25 23.86 31.14
CA VAL A 7 1.51 23.10 31.12
C VAL A 7 1.25 21.60 31.27
N TRP A 8 0.36 21.20 32.19
CA TRP A 8 -0.02 19.79 32.35
C TRP A 8 -0.79 19.25 31.14
N GLY A 9 -1.67 20.06 30.53
CA GLY A 9 -2.39 19.69 29.31
C GLY A 9 -1.47 19.55 28.09
N TYR A 10 -0.51 20.46 27.92
CA TYR A 10 0.50 20.38 26.86
C TYR A 10 1.41 19.17 27.03
N ALA A 11 1.92 18.92 28.24
CA ALA A 11 2.75 17.75 28.53
C ALA A 11 2.01 16.43 28.25
N LEU A 12 0.71 16.34 28.58
CA LEU A 12 -0.10 15.16 28.27
C LEU A 12 -0.32 14.98 26.76
N LEU A 13 -0.67 16.04 26.04
CA LEU A 13 -0.85 16.01 24.58
C LEU A 13 0.44 15.64 23.85
N ASP A 14 1.56 16.17 24.30
CA ASP A 14 2.87 15.90 23.75
C ASP A 14 3.28 14.43 24.00
N VAL A 15 3.06 13.87 25.19
CA VAL A 15 3.30 12.44 25.46
C VAL A 15 2.42 11.56 24.59
N VAL A 16 1.13 11.86 24.46
CA VAL A 16 0.22 11.10 23.57
C VAL A 16 0.64 11.20 22.11
N SER A 17 1.09 12.38 21.65
CA SER A 17 1.57 12.57 20.28
C SER A 17 2.84 11.79 20.02
N ARG A 18 3.80 11.82 20.96
CA ARG A 18 5.03 11.02 20.88
C ARG A 18 4.74 9.53 20.91
N LEU A 19 3.82 9.06 21.75
CA LEU A 19 3.41 7.66 21.77
C LEU A 19 2.77 7.23 20.44
N LYS A 20 1.94 8.08 19.86
CA LYS A 20 1.32 7.82 18.56
C LYS A 20 2.36 7.77 17.44
N VAL A 21 3.36 8.65 17.46
CA VAL A 21 4.48 8.63 16.51
C VAL A 21 5.29 7.35 16.67
N LEU A 22 5.66 6.97 17.89
CA LEU A 22 6.42 5.74 18.16
C LEU A 22 5.66 4.48 17.69
N GLN A 23 4.36 4.38 17.97
CA GLN A 23 3.54 3.27 17.47
C GLN A 23 3.44 3.25 15.95
N GLN A 24 3.44 4.42 15.30
CA GLN A 24 3.44 4.51 13.84
C GLN A 24 4.82 4.18 13.25
N GLU A 25 5.92 4.59 13.88
CA GLU A 25 7.28 4.26 13.45
C GLU A 25 7.53 2.75 13.54
N ASP A 26 7.23 2.12 14.68
CA ASP A 26 7.33 0.66 14.84
C ASP A 26 6.50 -0.09 13.79
N PHE A 27 5.32 0.45 13.47
CA PHE A 27 4.45 -0.12 12.45
C PHE A 27 5.06 -0.01 11.05
N GLN A 28 5.56 1.17 10.67
CA GLN A 28 6.17 1.39 9.35
C GLN A 28 7.46 0.57 9.19
N GLU A 29 8.29 0.49 10.23
CA GLU A 29 9.53 -0.29 10.20
C GLU A 29 9.22 -1.79 9.99
N ARG A 30 8.30 -2.35 10.77
CA ARG A 30 7.88 -3.75 10.61
C ARG A 30 7.28 -4.01 9.23
N LYS A 31 6.46 -3.08 8.72
CA LYS A 31 5.90 -3.18 7.37
C LYS A 31 7.00 -3.18 6.31
N ASP A 32 7.96 -2.26 6.40
CA ASP A 32 9.06 -2.15 5.44
C ASP A 32 9.93 -3.41 5.42
N GLU A 33 10.14 -4.02 6.59
CA GLU A 33 10.81 -5.31 6.72
C GLU A 33 10.03 -6.44 6.02
N LEU A 34 8.72 -6.54 6.28
CA LEU A 34 7.86 -7.52 5.63
C LEU A 34 7.82 -7.32 4.11
N LEU A 35 7.77 -6.07 3.65
CA LEU A 35 7.74 -5.75 2.23
C LEU A 35 9.05 -6.14 1.54
N LYS A 36 10.20 -5.85 2.16
CA LYS A 36 11.51 -6.30 1.67
C LYS A 36 11.59 -7.83 1.62
N ALA A 37 11.14 -8.51 2.68
CA ALA A 37 11.12 -9.97 2.72
C ALA A 37 10.22 -10.55 1.62
N ALA A 38 9.04 -9.98 1.38
CA ALA A 38 8.14 -10.39 0.31
C ALA A 38 8.78 -10.20 -1.08
N GLN A 39 9.46 -9.09 -1.32
CA GLN A 39 10.17 -8.84 -2.57
C GLN A 39 11.32 -9.84 -2.78
N VAL A 40 12.09 -10.13 -1.73
CA VAL A 40 13.16 -11.15 -1.79
C VAL A 40 12.59 -12.53 -2.08
N ALA A 41 11.49 -12.92 -1.43
CA ALA A 41 10.80 -14.18 -1.70
C ALA A 41 10.31 -14.25 -3.15
N TRP A 42 9.74 -13.16 -3.66
CA TRP A 42 9.29 -13.08 -5.06
C TRP A 42 10.45 -13.23 -6.05
N LEU A 43 11.61 -12.61 -5.78
CA LEU A 43 12.81 -12.76 -6.61
C LEU A 43 13.40 -14.17 -6.58
N LYS A 44 13.15 -14.94 -5.51
CA LYS A 44 13.55 -16.34 -5.36
C LYS A 44 12.55 -17.32 -5.96
N ASP A 45 11.49 -16.84 -6.62
CA ASP A 45 10.36 -17.63 -7.10
C ASP A 45 9.57 -18.35 -5.98
N GLU A 46 9.76 -17.92 -4.73
CA GLU A 46 9.03 -18.38 -3.54
C GLU A 46 7.67 -17.65 -3.46
N ASN A 47 6.87 -17.76 -4.52
CA ASN A 47 5.62 -16.98 -4.70
C ASN A 47 4.62 -17.18 -3.55
N ALA A 48 4.56 -18.38 -2.96
CA ALA A 48 3.68 -18.67 -1.82
C ALA A 48 4.08 -17.88 -0.56
N GLU A 49 5.38 -17.75 -0.30
CA GLU A 49 5.88 -16.99 0.85
C GLU A 49 5.73 -15.49 0.62
N ALA A 50 5.98 -15.01 -0.61
CA ALA A 50 5.71 -13.63 -0.99
C ALA A 50 4.23 -13.28 -0.79
N GLU A 51 3.30 -14.12 -1.25
CA GLU A 51 1.85 -13.93 -1.04
C GLU A 51 1.50 -13.91 0.46
N ARG A 52 2.07 -14.83 1.26
CA ARG A 52 1.82 -14.90 2.71
C ARG A 52 2.25 -13.60 3.41
N LEU A 53 3.45 -13.11 3.11
CA LEU A 53 4.01 -11.88 3.69
C LEU A 53 3.20 -10.65 3.29
N LEU A 54 2.78 -10.57 2.02
CA LEU A 54 1.96 -9.46 1.53
C LEU A 54 0.57 -9.45 2.19
N LYS A 55 -0.02 -10.63 2.41
CA LYS A 55 -1.27 -10.77 3.16
C LYS A 55 -1.12 -10.37 4.63
N GLU A 56 0.04 -10.60 5.24
CA GLU A 56 0.33 -10.11 6.59
C GLU A 56 0.35 -8.58 6.64
N ILE A 57 0.99 -7.92 5.67
CA ILE A 57 0.98 -6.46 5.57
C ILE A 57 -0.45 -5.94 5.41
N ILE A 58 -1.25 -6.55 4.54
CA ILE A 58 -2.65 -6.16 4.31
C ILE A 58 -3.51 -6.37 5.56
N ALA A 59 -3.24 -7.40 6.37
CA ALA A 59 -3.93 -7.63 7.63
C ALA A 59 -3.57 -6.58 8.70
N LEU A 60 -2.37 -6.00 8.60
CA LEU A 60 -1.88 -4.94 9.47
C LEU A 60 -2.39 -3.55 9.02
N ASP A 61 -2.41 -3.28 7.72
CA ASP A 61 -2.99 -2.09 7.09
C ASP A 61 -3.62 -2.45 5.74
N ASP A 62 -4.94 -2.51 5.71
CA ASP A 62 -5.72 -2.84 4.52
C ASP A 62 -5.74 -1.70 3.48
N ARG A 63 -5.24 -0.51 3.84
CA ARG A 63 -5.12 0.66 2.97
C ARG A 63 -3.73 0.77 2.33
N ASP A 64 -2.88 -0.22 2.52
CA ASP A 64 -1.56 -0.27 1.91
C ASP A 64 -1.61 -0.59 0.41
N VAL A 65 -1.50 0.46 -0.40
CA VAL A 65 -1.49 0.37 -1.86
C VAL A 65 -0.34 -0.49 -2.39
N GLU A 66 0.85 -0.37 -1.79
CA GLU A 66 2.05 -1.06 -2.28
C GLU A 66 1.92 -2.57 -2.04
N ALA A 67 1.40 -2.98 -0.88
CA ALA A 67 1.12 -4.38 -0.59
C ALA A 67 0.11 -4.98 -1.58
N TRP A 68 -1.00 -4.28 -1.88
CA TRP A 68 -1.98 -4.73 -2.88
C TRP A 68 -1.41 -4.82 -4.31
N VAL A 69 -0.55 -3.87 -4.70
CA VAL A 69 0.14 -3.91 -6.01
C VAL A 69 1.08 -5.11 -6.10
N HIS A 70 1.92 -5.33 -5.08
CA HIS A 70 2.83 -6.46 -5.06
C HIS A 70 2.09 -7.79 -5.02
N LEU A 71 0.98 -7.88 -4.28
CA LEU A 71 0.14 -9.07 -4.26
C LEU A 71 -0.41 -9.37 -5.65
N GLY A 72 -0.90 -8.35 -6.36
CA GLY A 72 -1.35 -8.51 -7.75
C GLY A 72 -0.24 -9.02 -8.67
N LYS A 73 1.00 -8.52 -8.53
CA LYS A 73 2.15 -8.98 -9.32
C LYS A 73 2.50 -10.44 -9.05
N VAL A 74 2.53 -10.86 -7.78
CA VAL A 74 2.81 -12.25 -7.39
C VAL A 74 1.70 -13.19 -7.87
N LEU A 75 0.43 -12.79 -7.73
CA LEU A 75 -0.70 -13.59 -8.22
C LEU A 75 -0.67 -13.76 -9.74
N LYS A 76 -0.28 -12.71 -10.45
CA LYS A 76 -0.10 -12.74 -11.91
C LYS A 76 1.05 -13.68 -12.32
N SER A 77 2.18 -13.68 -11.60
CA SER A 77 3.31 -14.57 -11.93
C SER A 77 2.97 -16.05 -11.76
N VAL A 78 2.04 -16.40 -10.86
CA VAL A 78 1.55 -17.77 -10.67
C VAL A 78 0.31 -18.11 -11.51
N GLY A 79 -0.11 -17.22 -12.43
CA GLY A 79 -1.25 -17.45 -13.33
C GLY A 79 -2.64 -17.22 -12.73
N ARG A 80 -2.73 -16.67 -11.51
CA ARG A 80 -3.99 -16.31 -10.84
C ARG A 80 -4.45 -14.91 -11.27
N GLU A 81 -4.70 -14.76 -12.56
CA GLU A 81 -4.99 -13.49 -13.23
C GLU A 81 -6.21 -12.74 -12.65
N GLU A 82 -7.29 -13.45 -12.31
CA GLU A 82 -8.50 -12.80 -11.78
C GLU A 82 -8.27 -12.22 -10.37
N GLU A 83 -7.58 -12.96 -9.51
CA GLU A 83 -7.23 -12.48 -8.17
C GLU A 83 -6.21 -11.33 -8.22
N ALA A 84 -5.30 -11.36 -9.20
CA ALA A 84 -4.40 -10.25 -9.49
C ALA A 84 -5.16 -8.98 -9.86
N ARG A 85 -6.15 -9.09 -10.77
CA ARG A 85 -7.01 -7.97 -11.17
C ARG A 85 -7.82 -7.42 -10.00
N MET A 86 -8.34 -8.28 -9.12
CA MET A 86 -9.03 -7.85 -7.90
C MET A 86 -8.10 -7.08 -6.95
N SER A 87 -6.86 -7.54 -6.80
CA SER A 87 -5.84 -6.86 -5.99
C SER A 87 -5.49 -5.48 -6.58
N PHE A 88 -5.29 -5.39 -7.89
CA PHE A 88 -5.04 -4.13 -8.59
C PHE A 88 -6.22 -3.16 -8.53
N ARG A 89 -7.47 -3.65 -8.64
CA ARG A 89 -8.66 -2.83 -8.45
C ARG A 89 -8.72 -2.27 -7.04
N THR A 90 -8.44 -3.10 -6.03
CA THR A 90 -8.43 -2.65 -4.63
C THR A 90 -7.39 -1.54 -4.45
N ALA A 91 -6.16 -1.76 -4.92
CA ALA A 91 -5.11 -0.75 -4.91
C ALA A 91 -5.52 0.57 -5.58
N LEU A 92 -6.26 0.52 -6.70
CA LEU A 92 -6.67 1.71 -7.44
C LEU A 92 -7.69 2.58 -6.69
N HIS A 93 -8.54 1.98 -5.86
CA HIS A 93 -9.57 2.69 -5.09
C HIS A 93 -9.05 3.33 -3.79
N LEU A 94 -7.81 3.05 -3.40
CA LEU A 94 -7.19 3.60 -2.19
C LEU A 94 -6.60 4.99 -2.45
N GLU A 95 -6.61 5.85 -1.43
CA GLU A 95 -6.19 7.26 -1.53
C GLU A 95 -4.70 7.41 -1.95
N GLY A 96 -3.85 6.44 -1.61
CA GLY A 96 -2.42 6.41 -1.98
C GLY A 96 -2.12 5.94 -3.40
N SER A 97 -3.14 5.65 -4.22
CA SER A 97 -2.96 5.02 -5.54
C SER A 97 -2.29 5.89 -6.58
N LYS A 98 -2.14 7.20 -6.33
CA LYS A 98 -1.57 8.17 -7.28
C LYS A 98 -0.21 7.75 -7.84
N ARG A 99 0.67 7.18 -7.00
CA ARG A 99 2.01 6.69 -7.42
C ARG A 99 1.90 5.52 -8.42
N TRP A 100 0.92 4.65 -8.22
CA TRP A 100 0.72 3.42 -8.98
C TRP A 100 -0.40 3.54 -10.04
N HIS A 101 -1.03 4.70 -10.16
CA HIS A 101 -2.27 4.90 -10.91
C HIS A 101 -2.19 4.45 -12.37
N TRP A 102 -1.15 4.88 -13.09
CA TRP A 102 -0.95 4.52 -14.49
C TRP A 102 -0.60 3.04 -14.67
N GLU A 103 0.19 2.48 -13.76
CA GLU A 103 0.55 1.07 -13.76
C GLU A 103 -0.68 0.20 -13.51
N LEU A 104 -1.47 0.52 -12.50
CA LEU A 104 -2.72 -0.17 -12.18
C LEU A 104 -3.73 -0.08 -13.33
N LYS A 105 -3.90 1.10 -13.94
CA LYS A 105 -4.76 1.24 -15.13
C LYS A 105 -4.25 0.42 -16.30
N ARG A 106 -2.94 0.36 -16.54
CA ARG A 106 -2.32 -0.47 -17.58
C ARG A 106 -2.58 -1.95 -17.33
N GLU A 107 -2.32 -2.43 -16.13
CA GLU A 107 -2.52 -3.84 -15.76
C GLU A 107 -4.01 -4.24 -15.84
N LEU A 108 -4.92 -3.32 -15.55
CA LEU A 108 -6.37 -3.52 -15.67
C LEU A 108 -6.93 -3.31 -17.09
N GLY A 109 -6.11 -2.86 -18.05
CA GLY A 109 -6.57 -2.51 -19.40
C GLY A 109 -7.46 -1.26 -19.46
N LEU A 110 -7.41 -0.41 -18.42
CA LEU A 110 -8.15 0.84 -18.29
C LEU A 110 -7.38 2.05 -18.83
N VAL A 111 -6.39 1.84 -19.71
CA VAL A 111 -5.70 2.94 -20.37
C VAL A 111 -6.69 3.56 -21.34
N GLU A 112 -7.22 4.72 -20.98
CA GLU A 112 -7.87 5.61 -21.94
C GLU A 112 -6.83 6.01 -22.98
N ILE A 113 -6.76 5.26 -24.08
CA ILE A 113 -6.16 5.77 -25.31
C ILE A 113 -7.07 6.90 -25.72
N LYS A 114 -6.73 8.13 -25.32
CA LYS A 114 -7.30 9.32 -25.92
C LYS A 114 -6.77 9.33 -27.35
N VAL A 115 -7.48 8.64 -28.25
CA VAL A 115 -7.29 8.79 -29.68
C VAL A 115 -7.50 10.29 -29.91
N PRO A 116 -6.48 11.06 -30.33
CA PRO A 116 -6.76 12.42 -30.74
C PRO A 116 -7.79 12.28 -31.85
N GLU A 117 -8.98 12.88 -31.66
CA GLU A 117 -9.92 13.10 -32.75
C GLU A 117 -9.14 13.89 -33.78
N THR A 118 -8.54 13.19 -34.74
CA THR A 118 -8.06 13.82 -35.95
C THR A 118 -9.32 14.34 -36.59
N GLU A 119 -9.52 15.65 -36.48
CA GLU A 119 -10.56 16.42 -37.14
C GLU A 119 -10.68 15.90 -38.57
N SER A 120 -11.70 15.08 -38.78
CA SER A 120 -12.24 14.84 -40.10
C SER A 120 -13.03 16.08 -40.44
N SER A 121 -12.60 16.76 -41.49
CA SER A 121 -13.24 17.85 -42.26
C SER A 121 -12.67 19.24 -42.05
#